data_AF-A0A1F3ZF01-F1
#
_entry.id   AF-A0A1F3ZF01-F1
#
_cell.length_a   1.000
_cell.length_b   1.000
_cell.length_c   1.000
_cell.angle_alpha   90.00
_cell.angle_beta   90.00
_cell.angle_gamma   90.00
#
_symmetry.space_group_name_H-M   'P 1'
#
loop_
_entity.id
_entity.type
_entity.pdbx_description
1 polymer ?
#
loop_
_entity_poly.entity_id
_entity_poly.type
_entity_poly.pdbx_seq_one_letter_code
_entity_poly.pdbx_strand_id
1 'polypeptide(L)' 'MALPQIPPRNVNWFSEGKWVHLAKIAFEKYFMRKMKKGITEPVFEKLMMNALGIMKLKDK' A
#
# COMPACT_ATOMS: atom_id res chain seq x y z
N MET A 1 28.21 29.04 12.08
CA MET A 1 27.03 29.05 11.19
C MET A 1 26.61 27.61 10.95
N ALA A 2 25.38 27.23 11.29
CA ALA A 2 24.89 25.88 11.08
C ALA A 2 24.22 25.79 9.71
N LEU A 3 24.80 25.00 8.81
CA LEU A 3 24.18 24.65 7.53
C LEU A 3 23.07 23.60 7.81
N PRO A 4 21.85 23.78 7.30
CA PRO A 4 20.78 22.79 7.47
C PRO A 4 21.17 21.46 6.79
N GLN A 5 21.15 20.36 7.55
CA GLN A 5 21.60 19.01 7.12
C GLN A 5 20.53 18.15 6.44
N ILE A 6 19.32 18.69 6.21
CA ILE A 6 18.22 17.91 5.65
C ILE A 6 18.11 18.22 4.15
N PRO A 7 18.32 17.25 3.25
CA PRO A 7 18.14 17.46 1.82
C PRO A 7 16.70 17.88 1.52
N PRO A 8 16.45 18.67 0.45
CA PRO A 8 15.11 19.14 0.12
C PRO A 8 14.16 17.95 -0.05
N ARG A 9 13.16 17.83 0.82
CA ARG A 9 12.11 16.82 0.66
C ARG A 9 11.24 17.21 -0.54
N ASN A 10 11.41 16.48 -1.63
CA ASN A 10 10.55 16.54 -2.81
C ASN A 10 9.73 15.26 -2.93
N VAL A 11 8.67 15.12 -2.11
CA VAL A 11 7.42 14.37 -2.37
C VAL A 11 6.51 14.54 -1.16
N ASN A 12 5.81 15.67 -1.09
CA ASN A 12 4.84 15.93 -0.02
C ASN A 12 3.44 15.60 -0.52
N TRP A 13 3.07 14.32 -0.57
CA TRP A 13 1.68 13.94 -0.79
C TRP A 13 0.91 14.06 0.52
N PHE A 14 0.19 15.16 0.65
CA PHE A 14 -0.79 15.34 1.70
C PHE A 14 -2.17 15.40 1.04
N SER A 15 -3.09 14.55 1.47
CA SER A 15 -4.45 14.53 0.97
C SER A 15 -5.40 14.50 2.15
N GLU A 16 -6.37 15.40 2.13
CA GLU A 16 -7.38 15.54 3.18
C GLU A 16 -8.77 15.34 2.56
N GLY A 17 -9.61 14.56 3.22
CA GLY A 17 -10.99 14.33 2.77
C GLY A 17 -11.61 13.08 3.38
N LYS A 18 -12.95 13.00 3.31
CA LYS A 18 -13.73 11.87 3.85
C LYS A 18 -13.36 10.53 3.19
N TRP A 19 -12.96 10.55 1.92
CA TRP A 19 -12.47 9.37 1.20
C TRP A 19 -11.18 8.80 1.79
N VAL A 20 -10.30 9.65 2.33
CA VAL A 20 -9.06 9.23 3.00
C VAL A 20 -9.38 8.48 4.29
N HIS A 21 -10.42 8.91 5.02
CA HIS A 21 -10.89 8.22 6.22
C HIS A 21 -11.45 6.83 5.90
N LEU A 22 -12.26 6.71 4.84
CA LEU A 22 -12.76 5.42 4.38
C LEU A 22 -11.62 4.51 3.91
N ALA A 23 -10.63 5.05 3.19
CA ALA A 23 -9.44 4.32 2.78
C ALA A 23 -8.64 3.79 3.99
N LYS A 24 -8.51 4.60 5.05
CA LYS A 24 -7.85 4.20 6.31
C LYS A 24 -8.56 3.03 6.98
N ILE A 25 -9.88 3.12 7.17
CA ILE A 25 -10.69 2.06 7.79
C ILE A 25 -10.59 0.75 6.98
N ALA A 26 -10.72 0.85 5.66
CA ALA A 26 -10.61 -0.30 4.77
C ALA A 26 -9.24 -0.97 4.90
N PHE A 27 -8.16 -0.18 4.94
CA PHE A 27 -6.80 -0.67 5.12
C PHE A 27 -6.62 -1.39 6.45
N GLU A 28 -7.06 -0.81 7.57
CA GLU A 28 -6.92 -1.42 8.90
C GLU A 28 -7.68 -2.75 9.00
N LYS A 29 -8.92 -2.77 8.51
CA LYS A 29 -9.74 -3.98 8.49
C LYS A 29 -9.12 -5.06 7.60
N TYR A 30 -8.57 -4.67 6.45
CA TYR A 30 -7.85 -5.58 5.56
C TYR A 30 -6.59 -6.14 6.21
N PHE A 31 -5.77 -5.29 6.84
CA PHE A 31 -4.51 -5.66 7.47
C PHE A 31 -4.73 -6.62 8.65
N MET A 32 -5.63 -6.28 9.57
CA MET A 32 -5.94 -7.15 10.71
C MET A 32 -6.54 -8.48 10.27
N ARG A 33 -7.36 -8.50 9.20
CA ARG A 33 -7.87 -9.74 8.61
C ARG A 33 -6.74 -10.58 8.00
N LYS A 34 -5.75 -9.96 7.36
CA LYS A 34 -4.57 -10.65 6.81
C LYS A 34 -3.74 -11.29 7.92
N MET A 35 -3.44 -10.54 8.99
CA MET A 35 -2.67 -11.02 10.13
C MET A 35 -3.35 -12.20 10.84
N LYS A 36 -4.67 -12.11 11.09
CA LYS A 36 -5.43 -13.19 11.73
C LYS A 36 -5.53 -14.46 10.88
N LYS A 37 -5.54 -14.31 9.55
CA LYS A 37 -5.80 -15.41 8.63
C LYS A 37 -4.51 -16.11 8.16
N GLY A 38 -3.32 -15.57 8.49
CA GLY A 38 -2.03 -16.21 8.22
C GLY A 38 -1.76 -16.50 6.74
N ILE A 39 -2.44 -15.80 5.83
CA ILE A 39 -2.39 -16.06 4.39
C ILE A 39 -1.29 -15.22 3.74
N THR A 40 -0.28 -15.90 3.20
CA THR A 40 0.86 -15.34 2.48
C THR A 40 0.50 -14.85 1.08
N GLU A 41 -0.50 -15.44 0.41
CA GLU A 41 -0.96 -15.00 -0.91
C GLU A 41 -2.38 -14.41 -0.83
N PRO A 42 -2.51 -13.07 -0.76
CA PRO A 42 -3.82 -12.46 -0.77
C PRO A 42 -4.39 -12.58 -2.18
N VAL A 43 -5.59 -13.16 -2.28
CA VAL A 43 -6.40 -13.19 -3.52
C VAL A 43 -6.49 -11.80 -4.17
N PHE A 44 -6.38 -10.72 -3.39
CA PHE A 44 -6.32 -9.34 -3.85
C PHE A 44 -5.08 -9.02 -4.68
N GLU A 45 -3.88 -9.48 -4.31
CA GLU A 45 -2.68 -9.32 -5.16
C GLU A 45 -2.86 -10.07 -6.48
N LYS A 46 -3.37 -11.30 -6.44
CA LYS A 46 -3.63 -12.07 -7.67
C LYS A 46 -4.67 -11.36 -8.56
N LEU A 47 -5.73 -10.81 -7.98
CA LEU A 47 -6.75 -10.03 -8.69
C LEU A 47 -6.19 -8.71 -9.23
N MET A 48 -5.39 -7.98 -8.45
CA MET A 48 -4.81 -6.72 -8.86
C MET A 48 -3.73 -6.92 -9.93
N MET A 49 -2.91 -7.97 -9.80
CA MET A 49 -1.95 -8.41 -10.81
C MET A 49 -2.64 -8.82 -12.11
N ASN A 50 -3.74 -9.59 -12.02
CA ASN A 50 -4.58 -9.92 -13.18
C ASN A 50 -5.20 -8.67 -13.82
N ALA A 51 -5.71 -7.73 -13.01
CA ALA A 51 -6.29 -6.48 -13.49
C ALA A 51 -5.26 -5.55 -14.16
N LEU A 52 -4.01 -5.60 -13.70
CA LEU A 52 -2.87 -4.89 -14.29
C LEU A 52 -2.20 -5.66 -15.44
N GLY A 53 -2.65 -6.88 -15.76
CA GLY A 53 -2.11 -7.72 -16.84
C GLY A 53 -0.71 -8.29 -16.55
N ILE A 54 -0.18 -8.11 -15.35
CA ILE A 54 1.16 -8.56 -14.94
C ILE A 54 0.97 -9.87 -14.19
N MET A 55 0.94 -11.00 -14.90
CA MET A 55 1.00 -12.31 -14.24
C MET A 55 2.38 -12.49 -13.60
N LYS A 56 2.44 -13.08 -12.38
CA LYS A 56 3.72 -13.51 -11.78
C LYS A 56 4.45 -14.35 -12.84
N LEU A 57 5.72 -14.02 -13.11
CA LEU A 57 6.58 -14.87 -13.92
C LEU A 57 6.54 -16.27 -13.31
N LYS A 58 6.19 -17.26 -14.13
CA LYS A 58 6.24 -18.66 -13.75
C LYS A 58 7.71 -19.01 -13.63
N ASP A 59 8.23 -19.04 -12.40
CA ASP A 59 9.58 -19.54 -12.16
C ASP A 59 9.68 -20.96 -12.71
N LYS A 60 10.77 -21.20 -13.43
CA LYS A 60 11.15 -22.52 -13.95
C LYS A 60 11.91 -23.27 -12.88
#